data_AF-L0REH5-F1
#
_entry.id   AF-L0REH5-F1
#
_cell.length_a   1.000
_cell.length_b   1.000
_cell.length_c   1.000
_cell.angle_alpha   90.00
_cell.angle_beta   90.00
_cell.angle_gamma   90.00
#
_symmetry.space_group_name_H-M   'P 1'
#
loop_
_entity.id
_entity.type
_entity.pdbx_description
1 polymer ?
#
loop_
_entity_poly.entity_id
_entity_poly.type
_entity_poly.pdbx_seq_one_letter_code
_entity_poly.pdbx_strand_id
1 'polypeptide(L)'
;MNKINVIKSPAKPSPGYPPMESALPPPPQVEINPAWTVPTAAQCISWWDDYAMLNNIKAHSTLVAKVAVQISIMAEQAGISVNIPTIQASALLHDIAKSYCIHHGGNHSQLGAAWTMQLTSNPVIAMGVLHHVFWPYKPEADKYFLPLVVSYADKRVMHDSLTSLEKRFGDLKVRYGKTDKIKQRIHQTYEQALILEEQLGNLIGVDLNACSFDSGRLV
;
A
#
# COMPACT_ATOMS: atom_id res chain seq x y z
N MET A 1 -7.52 17.48 35.77
CA MET A 1 -6.82 18.28 34.74
C MET A 1 -5.70 17.43 34.14
N ASN A 2 -5.95 16.77 33.01
CA ASN A 2 -4.94 15.96 32.33
C ASN A 2 -4.01 16.89 31.53
N LYS A 3 -2.73 16.90 31.89
CA LYS A 3 -1.69 17.58 31.12
C LYS A 3 -1.45 16.77 29.84
N ILE A 4 -1.95 17.28 28.72
CA ILE A 4 -1.62 16.80 27.38
C ILE A 4 -0.15 17.17 27.16
N ASN A 5 0.73 16.18 27.15
CA ASN A 5 2.12 16.37 26.73
C ASN A 5 2.10 16.73 25.24
N VAL A 6 2.30 18.03 24.96
CA VAL A 6 2.55 18.53 23.62
C VAL A 6 3.78 17.81 23.08
N ILE A 7 3.60 17.06 22.00
CA ILE A 7 4.68 16.39 21.26
C ILE A 7 5.77 17.44 21.02
N LYS A 8 6.99 17.21 21.53
CA LYS A 8 8.13 18.09 21.28
C LYS A 8 8.24 18.29 19.77
N SER A 9 8.22 19.54 19.30
CA SER A 9 8.46 19.85 17.89
C SER A 9 9.71 19.11 17.45
N PRO A 10 9.64 18.25 16.41
CA PRO A 10 10.83 17.57 15.93
C PRO A 10 11.87 18.63 15.56
N ALA A 11 13.14 18.32 15.85
CA ALA A 11 14.26 19.15 15.44
C ALA A 11 14.10 19.55 13.97
N LYS A 12 14.43 20.82 13.64
CA LYS A 12 14.35 21.35 12.26
C LYS A 12 14.85 20.27 11.30
N PRO A 13 14.03 19.79 10.34
CA PRO A 13 14.47 18.74 9.44
C PRO A 13 15.73 19.24 8.73
N SER A 14 16.81 18.49 8.86
CA SER A 14 17.97 18.66 7.99
C SER A 14 17.49 18.56 6.54
N PRO A 15 18.16 19.20 5.57
CA PRO A 15 17.82 19.06 4.16
C PRO A 15 18.14 17.60 3.75
N GLY A 16 17.15 16.75 3.99
CA GLY A 16 17.27 15.32 4.03
C GLY A 16 15.86 14.74 4.01
N TYR A 17 15.70 13.68 3.24
CA TYR A 17 14.51 12.87 3.25
C TYR A 17 14.11 12.49 4.70
N PRO A 18 12.82 12.56 5.07
CA PRO A 18 12.40 12.16 6.41
C PRO A 18 12.75 10.68 6.67
N PRO A 19 12.98 10.31 7.95
CA PRO A 19 13.18 8.92 8.34
C PRO A 19 12.00 8.06 7.88
N MET A 20 12.28 6.82 7.48
CA MET A 20 11.24 5.90 7.03
C MET A 20 10.44 5.35 8.20
N GLU A 21 11.11 5.03 9.31
CA GLU A 21 10.45 4.65 10.57
C GLU A 21 9.95 5.89 11.31
N SER A 22 8.76 5.76 11.91
CA SER A 22 8.10 6.82 12.66
C SER A 22 8.27 6.63 14.16
N ALA A 23 8.65 7.70 14.85
CA ALA A 23 8.61 7.77 16.32
C ALA A 23 7.22 8.20 16.85
N LEU A 24 6.27 8.49 15.97
CA LEU A 24 4.89 8.81 16.33
C LEU A 24 4.14 7.54 16.74
N PRO A 25 3.01 7.66 17.45
CA PRO A 25 2.13 6.51 17.65
C PRO A 25 1.63 5.97 16.29
N PRO A 26 1.40 4.64 16.17
CA PRO A 26 0.74 4.07 15.01
C PRO A 26 -0.72 4.57 14.92
N PRO A 27 -1.33 4.53 13.74
CA PRO A 27 -2.75 4.80 13.61
C PRO A 27 -3.57 3.74 14.37
N PRO A 28 -4.88 3.99 14.60
CA PRO A 28 -5.79 2.94 15.05
C PRO A 28 -5.70 1.71 14.14
N GLN A 29 -5.92 0.53 14.71
CA GLN A 29 -6.04 -0.71 13.93
C GLN A 29 -7.13 -0.58 12.86
N VAL A 30 -7.02 -1.38 11.81
CA VAL A 30 -8.03 -1.44 10.76
C VAL A 30 -9.33 -1.99 11.35
N GLU A 31 -10.41 -1.26 11.16
CA GLU A 31 -11.76 -1.66 11.59
C GLU A 31 -12.70 -1.67 10.39
N ILE A 32 -13.75 -2.51 10.46
CA ILE A 32 -14.82 -2.53 9.48
C ILE A 32 -15.97 -1.71 10.07
N ASN A 33 -16.27 -0.56 9.47
CA ASN A 33 -17.37 0.30 9.90
C ASN A 33 -18.39 0.46 8.77
N PRO A 34 -19.65 0.01 8.94
CA PRO A 34 -20.69 0.10 7.91
C PRO A 34 -21.11 1.55 7.60
N ALA A 35 -20.74 2.52 8.43
CA ALA A 35 -21.00 3.94 8.16
C ALA A 35 -20.02 4.56 7.13
N TRP A 36 -18.89 3.91 6.84
CA TRP A 36 -17.94 4.40 5.86
C TRP A 36 -18.33 3.95 4.45
N THR A 37 -18.21 4.85 3.48
CA THR A 37 -18.54 4.51 2.09
C THR A 37 -17.44 3.61 1.53
N VAL A 38 -17.85 2.52 0.91
CA VAL A 38 -16.95 1.63 0.16
C VAL A 38 -17.38 1.71 -1.31
N PRO A 39 -16.60 2.38 -2.18
CA PRO A 39 -16.93 2.48 -3.59
C PRO A 39 -16.82 1.11 -4.26
N THR A 40 -17.63 0.91 -5.30
CA THR A 40 -17.49 -0.28 -6.15
C THR A 40 -16.22 -0.18 -7.00
N ALA A 41 -15.72 -1.31 -7.51
CA ALA A 41 -14.60 -1.31 -8.45
C ALA A 41 -14.89 -0.43 -9.69
N ALA A 42 -16.11 -0.45 -10.21
CA ALA A 42 -16.52 0.39 -11.34
C ALA A 42 -16.43 1.89 -11.01
N GLN A 43 -16.81 2.29 -9.79
CA GLN A 43 -16.71 3.67 -9.32
C GLN A 43 -15.26 4.10 -9.09
N CYS A 44 -14.40 3.22 -8.57
CA CYS A 44 -12.96 3.49 -8.50
C CYS A 44 -12.35 3.71 -9.89
N ILE A 45 -12.74 2.86 -10.86
CA ILE A 45 -12.25 2.93 -12.24
C ILE A 45 -12.74 4.20 -12.93
N SER A 46 -13.99 4.64 -12.72
CA SER A 46 -14.47 5.90 -13.32
C SER A 46 -13.67 7.10 -12.82
N TRP A 47 -13.26 7.11 -11.56
CA TRP A 47 -12.39 8.18 -11.04
C TRP A 47 -11.00 8.18 -11.68
N TRP A 48 -10.50 7.06 -12.22
CA TRP A 48 -9.23 7.10 -12.93
C TRP A 48 -9.27 8.03 -14.15
N ASP A 49 -10.43 8.16 -14.80
CA ASP A 49 -10.61 9.09 -15.91
C ASP A 49 -10.73 10.53 -15.41
N ASP A 50 -11.51 10.78 -14.34
CA ASP A 50 -11.67 12.10 -13.72
C ASP A 50 -10.33 12.70 -13.24
N TYR A 51 -9.41 11.85 -12.78
CA TYR A 51 -8.09 12.24 -12.30
C TYR A 51 -6.97 12.05 -13.34
N ALA A 52 -7.34 11.85 -14.62
CA ALA A 52 -6.42 11.74 -15.76
C ALA A 52 -5.28 10.72 -15.54
N MET A 53 -5.62 9.55 -14.98
CA MET A 53 -4.65 8.52 -14.66
C MET A 53 -4.08 7.89 -15.93
N LEU A 54 -2.75 7.83 -16.05
CA LEU A 54 -2.08 7.27 -17.23
C LEU A 54 -2.36 5.75 -17.38
N ASN A 55 -2.48 5.28 -18.63
CA ASN A 55 -2.87 3.90 -18.95
C ASN A 55 -1.97 2.83 -18.31
N ASN A 56 -0.67 3.07 -18.26
CA ASN A 56 0.28 2.16 -17.61
C ASN A 56 0.07 2.08 -16.08
N ILE A 57 -0.40 3.16 -15.46
CA ILE A 57 -0.70 3.20 -14.03
C ILE A 57 -2.05 2.52 -13.78
N LYS A 58 -3.05 2.74 -14.64
CA LYS A 58 -4.34 2.00 -14.59
C LYS A 58 -4.11 0.48 -14.66
N ALA A 59 -3.34 0.01 -15.65
CA ALA A 59 -3.02 -1.41 -15.82
C ALA A 59 -2.32 -2.00 -14.59
N HIS A 60 -1.36 -1.26 -14.05
CA HIS A 60 -0.68 -1.61 -12.80
C HIS A 60 -1.66 -1.75 -11.63
N SER A 61 -2.47 -0.72 -11.36
CA SER A 61 -3.45 -0.72 -10.26
C SER A 61 -4.50 -1.82 -10.39
N THR A 62 -4.91 -2.19 -11.61
CA THR A 62 -5.78 -3.36 -11.84
C THR A 62 -5.13 -4.65 -11.34
N LEU A 63 -3.86 -4.90 -11.63
CA LEU A 63 -3.17 -6.11 -11.17
C LEU A 63 -2.91 -6.09 -9.67
N VAL A 64 -2.54 -4.95 -9.11
CA VAL A 64 -2.38 -4.78 -7.65
C VAL A 64 -3.67 -5.14 -6.92
N ALA A 65 -4.82 -4.65 -7.42
CA ALA A 65 -6.12 -5.01 -6.87
C ALA A 65 -6.44 -6.50 -6.97
N LYS A 66 -6.07 -7.17 -8.08
CA LYS A 66 -6.24 -8.63 -8.22
C LYS A 66 -5.43 -9.40 -7.18
N VAL A 67 -4.15 -9.07 -7.01
CA VAL A 67 -3.28 -9.73 -6.01
C VAL A 67 -3.82 -9.50 -4.59
N ALA A 68 -4.15 -8.26 -4.24
CA ALA A 68 -4.67 -7.91 -2.93
C ALA A 68 -5.99 -8.65 -2.62
N VAL A 69 -6.91 -8.73 -3.59
CA VAL A 69 -8.17 -9.47 -3.45
C VAL A 69 -7.90 -10.97 -3.28
N GLN A 70 -7.00 -11.56 -4.07
CA GLN A 70 -6.68 -12.98 -3.97
C GLN A 70 -6.14 -13.35 -2.58
N ILE A 71 -5.22 -12.55 -2.05
CA ILE A 71 -4.67 -12.76 -0.69
C ILE A 71 -5.76 -12.56 0.36
N SER A 72 -6.66 -11.59 0.15
CA SER A 72 -7.78 -11.34 1.08
C SER A 72 -8.80 -12.48 1.09
N ILE A 73 -9.05 -13.14 -0.04
CA ILE A 73 -9.87 -14.36 -0.10
C ILE A 73 -9.23 -15.49 0.70
N MET A 74 -7.91 -15.68 0.57
CA MET A 74 -7.19 -16.68 1.37
C MET A 74 -7.29 -16.36 2.87
N ALA A 75 -7.16 -15.07 3.24
CA ALA A 75 -7.31 -14.61 4.61
C ALA A 75 -8.72 -14.89 5.17
N GLU A 76 -9.77 -14.59 4.41
CA GLU A 76 -11.16 -14.89 4.79
C GLU A 76 -11.36 -16.40 4.98
N GLN A 77 -10.82 -17.23 4.08
CA GLN A 77 -10.86 -18.69 4.18
C GLN A 77 -10.11 -19.23 5.41
N ALA A 78 -9.04 -18.54 5.83
CA ALA A 78 -8.30 -18.83 7.07
C ALA A 78 -9.00 -18.29 8.34
N GLY A 79 -10.19 -17.68 8.21
CA GLY A 79 -10.95 -17.13 9.33
C GLY A 79 -10.52 -15.74 9.78
N ILE A 80 -9.68 -15.05 9.01
CA ILE A 80 -9.29 -13.66 9.29
C ILE A 80 -10.42 -12.73 8.85
N SER A 81 -10.85 -11.84 9.76
CA SER A 81 -11.88 -10.85 9.45
C SER A 81 -11.32 -9.75 8.55
N VAL A 82 -11.68 -9.78 7.27
CA VAL A 82 -11.29 -8.78 6.27
C VAL A 82 -12.50 -8.26 5.51
N ASN A 83 -12.42 -7.04 5.00
CA ASN A 83 -13.44 -6.51 4.08
C ASN A 83 -12.87 -6.40 2.67
N ILE A 84 -13.07 -7.45 1.87
CA ILE A 84 -12.54 -7.55 0.51
C ILE A 84 -12.93 -6.35 -0.36
N PRO A 85 -14.19 -5.84 -0.35
CA PRO A 85 -14.54 -4.64 -1.11
C PRO A 85 -13.71 -3.40 -0.73
N THR A 86 -13.45 -3.18 0.57
CA THR A 86 -12.64 -2.04 1.04
C THR A 86 -11.18 -2.19 0.62
N ILE A 87 -10.63 -3.41 0.68
CA ILE A 87 -9.27 -3.72 0.22
C ILE A 87 -9.14 -3.49 -1.29
N GLN A 88 -10.12 -3.98 -2.07
CA GLN A 88 -10.17 -3.78 -3.52
C GLN A 88 -10.22 -2.29 -3.87
N ALA A 89 -11.06 -1.51 -3.20
CA ALA A 89 -11.15 -0.07 -3.40
C ALA A 89 -9.81 0.62 -3.10
N SER A 90 -9.18 0.32 -1.96
CA SER A 90 -7.87 0.87 -1.60
C SER A 90 -6.78 0.50 -2.61
N ALA A 91 -6.76 -0.74 -3.10
CA ALA A 91 -5.79 -1.20 -4.08
C ALA A 91 -5.98 -0.55 -5.46
N LEU A 92 -7.22 -0.35 -5.91
CA LEU A 92 -7.51 0.36 -7.17
C LEU A 92 -7.11 1.84 -7.09
N LEU A 93 -7.20 2.46 -5.92
CA LEU A 93 -6.96 3.89 -5.73
C LEU A 93 -5.56 4.24 -5.22
N HIS A 94 -4.70 3.25 -4.92
CA HIS A 94 -3.41 3.48 -4.26
C HIS A 94 -2.50 4.49 -5.00
N ASP A 95 -2.59 4.50 -6.33
CA ASP A 95 -1.76 5.31 -7.22
C ASP A 95 -2.55 6.45 -7.91
N ILE A 96 -3.76 6.78 -7.44
CA ILE A 96 -4.66 7.75 -8.10
C ILE A 96 -4.00 9.12 -8.32
N ALA A 97 -3.14 9.56 -7.41
CA ALA A 97 -2.43 10.84 -7.51
C ALA A 97 -1.09 10.77 -8.25
N LYS A 98 -0.68 9.60 -8.74
CA LYS A 98 0.66 9.42 -9.33
C LYS A 98 0.84 10.19 -10.63
N SER A 99 -0.16 10.20 -11.50
CA SER A 99 -0.11 10.96 -12.76
C SER A 99 0.05 12.45 -12.50
N TYR A 100 -0.73 12.99 -11.56
CA TYR A 100 -0.60 14.36 -11.10
C TYR A 100 0.80 14.66 -10.56
N CYS A 101 1.34 13.80 -9.68
CA CYS A 101 2.67 13.98 -9.12
C CYS A 101 3.80 13.88 -10.17
N ILE A 102 3.62 13.13 -11.25
CA ILE A 102 4.56 13.11 -12.37
C ILE A 102 4.62 14.49 -13.04
N HIS A 103 3.48 15.16 -13.20
CA HIS A 103 3.41 16.47 -13.86
C HIS A 103 3.74 17.65 -12.96
N HIS A 104 3.39 17.57 -11.68
CA HIS A 104 3.42 18.71 -10.74
C HIS A 104 4.34 18.51 -9.54
N GLY A 105 4.92 17.32 -9.37
CA GLY A 105 5.69 16.94 -8.18
C GLY A 105 4.81 16.62 -6.97
N GLY A 106 5.45 16.49 -5.82
CA GLY A 106 4.80 16.09 -4.56
C GLY A 106 4.89 14.58 -4.28
N ASN A 107 4.27 14.16 -3.17
CA ASN A 107 4.21 12.77 -2.76
C ASN A 107 2.83 12.18 -3.12
N HIS A 108 2.82 11.19 -4.00
CA HIS A 108 1.59 10.62 -4.54
C HIS A 108 0.78 9.83 -3.52
N SER A 109 1.42 9.19 -2.53
CA SER A 109 0.69 8.45 -1.50
C SER A 109 -0.01 9.42 -0.53
N GLN A 110 0.62 10.55 -0.21
CA GLN A 110 0.01 11.58 0.64
C GLN A 110 -1.17 12.29 -0.07
N LEU A 111 -0.98 12.73 -1.31
CA LEU A 111 -2.05 13.36 -2.09
C LEU A 111 -3.17 12.36 -2.39
N GLY A 112 -2.83 11.13 -2.77
CA GLY A 112 -3.79 10.06 -3.01
C GLY A 112 -4.63 9.75 -1.77
N ALA A 113 -4.03 9.71 -0.58
CA ALA A 113 -4.76 9.52 0.67
C ALA A 113 -5.76 10.66 0.95
N ALA A 114 -5.36 11.91 0.69
CA ALA A 114 -6.26 13.05 0.82
C ALA A 114 -7.44 12.98 -0.16
N TRP A 115 -7.19 12.64 -1.43
CA TRP A 115 -8.24 12.52 -2.44
C TRP A 115 -9.20 11.37 -2.15
N THR A 116 -8.67 10.21 -1.79
CA THR A 116 -9.50 9.04 -1.44
C THR A 116 -10.32 9.27 -0.19
N MET A 117 -9.79 9.97 0.82
CA MET A 117 -10.58 10.42 1.97
C MET A 117 -11.74 11.31 1.53
N GLN A 118 -11.51 12.28 0.65
CA GLN A 118 -12.57 13.16 0.14
C GLN A 118 -13.64 12.38 -0.65
N LEU A 119 -13.22 11.42 -1.49
CA LEU A 119 -14.12 10.65 -2.35
C LEU A 119 -14.96 9.63 -1.58
N THR A 120 -14.44 9.08 -0.49
CA THR A 120 -15.04 7.91 0.19
C THR A 120 -15.47 8.19 1.63
N SER A 121 -14.97 9.26 2.26
CA SER A 121 -15.07 9.46 3.71
C SER A 121 -14.64 8.23 4.53
N ASN A 122 -13.77 7.38 3.96
CA ASN A 122 -13.36 6.11 4.53
C ASN A 122 -11.87 6.19 4.94
N PRO A 123 -11.58 6.29 6.26
CA PRO A 123 -10.21 6.42 6.74
C PRO A 123 -9.34 5.20 6.46
N VAL A 124 -9.93 4.01 6.35
CA VAL A 124 -9.18 2.78 6.12
C VAL A 124 -8.70 2.70 4.67
N ILE A 125 -9.54 3.09 3.70
CA ILE A 125 -9.12 3.21 2.29
C ILE A 125 -7.98 4.23 2.19
N ALA A 126 -8.15 5.40 2.79
CA ALA A 126 -7.12 6.44 2.77
C ALA A 126 -5.80 5.98 3.44
N MET A 127 -5.87 5.19 4.52
CA MET A 127 -4.70 4.61 5.18
C MET A 127 -3.93 3.65 4.27
N GLY A 128 -4.65 2.76 3.55
CA GLY A 128 -4.04 1.88 2.58
C GLY A 128 -3.34 2.64 1.45
N VAL A 129 -3.99 3.69 0.93
CA VAL A 129 -3.37 4.56 -0.08
C VAL A 129 -2.17 5.33 0.47
N LEU A 130 -2.23 5.84 1.70
CA LEU A 130 -1.13 6.61 2.31
C LEU A 130 0.15 5.77 2.44
N HIS A 131 0.00 4.50 2.82
CA HIS A 131 1.10 3.64 3.27
C HIS A 131 1.51 2.55 2.26
N HIS A 132 0.93 2.50 1.05
CA HIS A 132 1.28 1.49 0.05
C HIS A 132 2.76 1.54 -0.38
N VAL A 133 3.42 2.69 -0.28
CA VAL A 133 4.86 2.80 -0.59
C VAL A 133 5.70 2.22 0.55
N PHE A 134 5.35 2.56 1.78
CA PHE A 134 6.04 2.12 3.00
C PHE A 134 5.14 2.27 4.23
N TRP A 135 5.17 1.26 5.09
CA TRP A 135 4.54 1.27 6.41
C TRP A 135 5.55 1.71 7.48
N PRO A 136 5.38 2.87 8.15
CA PRO A 136 6.41 3.44 9.00
C PRO A 136 6.42 2.90 10.45
N TYR A 137 5.63 1.87 10.73
CA TYR A 137 5.48 1.26 12.05
C TYR A 137 5.82 -0.24 12.01
N LYS A 138 5.68 -0.93 13.14
CA LYS A 138 5.77 -2.40 13.16
C LYS A 138 4.65 -3.00 12.27
N PRO A 139 4.96 -3.89 11.32
CA PRO A 139 3.97 -4.46 10.40
C PRO A 139 3.20 -5.61 11.06
N GLU A 140 2.28 -5.28 11.95
CA GLU A 140 1.40 -6.25 12.62
C GLU A 140 0.22 -6.60 11.69
N ALA A 141 0.33 -7.71 10.95
CA ALA A 141 -0.64 -8.11 9.91
C ALA A 141 -2.06 -8.32 10.45
N ASP A 142 -2.21 -8.78 11.68
CA ASP A 142 -3.49 -8.96 12.37
C ASP A 142 -4.22 -7.63 12.63
N LYS A 143 -3.48 -6.54 12.86
CA LYS A 143 -4.04 -5.21 13.13
C LYS A 143 -4.20 -4.34 11.90
N TYR A 144 -3.31 -4.50 10.92
CA TYR A 144 -3.17 -3.59 9.78
C TYR A 144 -3.23 -4.32 8.44
N PHE A 145 -4.02 -5.40 8.36
CA PHE A 145 -4.08 -6.25 7.17
C PHE A 145 -4.22 -5.46 5.86
N LEU A 146 -5.17 -4.52 5.78
CA LEU A 146 -5.45 -3.76 4.56
C LEU A 146 -4.25 -2.95 4.02
N PRO A 147 -3.64 -2.01 4.78
CA PRO A 147 -2.50 -1.26 4.25
C PRO A 147 -1.30 -2.15 3.95
N LEU A 148 -1.10 -3.24 4.71
CA LEU A 148 0.02 -4.15 4.50
C LEU A 148 -0.17 -5.03 3.26
N VAL A 149 -1.36 -5.57 3.01
CA VAL A 149 -1.64 -6.38 1.82
C VAL A 149 -1.59 -5.52 0.54
N VAL A 150 -2.07 -4.27 0.59
CA VAL A 150 -1.97 -3.34 -0.55
C VAL A 150 -0.51 -2.99 -0.85
N SER A 151 0.29 -2.71 0.20
CA SER A 151 1.72 -2.44 0.04
C SER A 151 2.47 -3.63 -0.56
N TYR A 152 2.21 -4.84 -0.06
CA TYR A 152 2.80 -6.07 -0.58
C TYR A 152 2.38 -6.35 -2.04
N ALA A 153 1.08 -6.26 -2.33
CA ALA A 153 0.54 -6.48 -3.67
C ALA A 153 1.15 -5.53 -4.72
N ASP A 154 1.36 -4.25 -4.38
CA ASP A 154 2.08 -3.29 -5.24
C ASP A 154 3.49 -3.78 -5.60
N LYS A 155 4.22 -4.35 -4.63
CA LYS A 155 5.58 -4.87 -4.88
C LYS A 155 5.60 -6.18 -5.66
N ARG A 156 4.50 -6.95 -5.68
CA ARG A 156 4.35 -8.15 -6.53
C ARG A 156 3.96 -7.83 -7.98
N VAL A 157 3.76 -6.55 -8.32
CA VAL A 157 3.48 -6.11 -9.69
C VAL A 157 4.60 -5.21 -10.22
N MET A 158 5.11 -5.55 -11.40
CA MET A 158 6.05 -4.73 -12.15
C MET A 158 5.42 -4.35 -13.48
N HIS A 159 5.13 -3.05 -13.64
CA HIS A 159 4.33 -2.53 -14.75
C HIS A 159 2.95 -3.21 -14.79
N ASP A 160 2.72 -4.05 -15.77
CA ASP A 160 1.50 -4.82 -16.03
C ASP A 160 1.75 -6.34 -15.95
N SER A 161 2.75 -6.77 -15.19
CA SER A 161 3.06 -8.18 -14.99
C SER A 161 3.35 -8.52 -13.53
N LEU A 162 3.03 -9.75 -13.13
CA LEU A 162 3.39 -10.27 -11.82
C LEU A 162 4.90 -10.56 -11.76
N THR A 163 5.47 -10.40 -10.57
CA THR A 163 6.90 -10.57 -10.37
C THR A 163 7.24 -11.07 -8.97
N SER A 164 8.43 -11.64 -8.80
CA SER A 164 8.98 -11.90 -7.48
C SER A 164 9.51 -10.61 -6.87
N LEU A 165 9.58 -10.54 -5.54
CA LEU A 165 10.17 -9.39 -4.86
C LEU A 165 11.62 -9.18 -5.29
N GLU A 166 12.42 -10.24 -5.38
CA GLU A 166 13.81 -10.15 -5.83
C GLU A 166 13.92 -9.48 -7.22
N LYS A 167 13.12 -9.95 -8.19
CA LYS A 167 13.11 -9.39 -9.55
C LYS A 167 12.63 -7.94 -9.55
N ARG A 168 11.56 -7.61 -8.79
CA ARG A 168 11.04 -6.24 -8.67
C ARG A 168 12.10 -5.26 -8.19
N PHE A 169 12.76 -5.61 -7.09
CA PHE A 169 13.71 -4.71 -6.43
C PHE A 169 15.06 -4.69 -7.14
N GLY A 170 15.46 -5.77 -7.83
CA GLY A 170 16.58 -5.77 -8.77
C GLY A 170 16.40 -4.72 -9.87
N ASP A 171 15.24 -4.71 -10.53
CA ASP A 171 14.90 -3.71 -11.56
C ASP A 171 14.87 -2.27 -11.00
N LEU A 172 14.25 -2.05 -9.83
CA LEU A 172 14.22 -0.73 -9.20
C LEU A 172 15.62 -0.19 -8.90
N LYS A 173 16.55 -1.03 -8.41
CA LYS A 173 17.94 -0.66 -8.15
C LYS A 173 18.63 -0.18 -9.42
N VAL A 174 18.44 -0.88 -10.54
CA VAL A 174 19.05 -0.51 -11.84
C VAL A 174 18.48 0.81 -12.37
N ARG A 175 17.15 0.99 -12.34
CA ARG A 175 16.51 2.18 -12.92
C ARG A 175 16.65 3.44 -12.07
N TYR A 176 16.59 3.32 -10.75
CA TYR A 176 16.48 4.46 -9.84
C TYR A 176 17.66 4.63 -8.88
N GLY A 177 18.56 3.65 -8.75
CA GLY A 177 19.69 3.65 -7.81
C GLY A 177 20.82 4.63 -8.15
N LYS A 178 20.48 5.90 -8.44
CA LYS A 178 21.40 6.96 -8.87
C LYS A 178 22.22 7.56 -7.72
N THR A 179 21.73 7.43 -6.49
CA THR A 179 22.42 7.93 -5.28
C THR A 179 22.33 6.89 -4.17
N ASP A 180 23.28 6.90 -3.25
CA ASP A 180 23.29 5.93 -2.14
C ASP A 180 22.07 6.08 -1.23
N LYS A 181 21.55 7.31 -1.08
CA LYS A 181 20.28 7.56 -0.37
C LYS A 181 19.08 6.89 -1.05
N ILE A 182 19.00 6.94 -2.39
CA ILE A 182 17.92 6.25 -3.12
C ILE A 182 18.10 4.74 -3.03
N LYS A 183 19.33 4.23 -3.16
CA LYS A 183 19.64 2.80 -3.00
C LYS A 183 19.24 2.31 -1.61
N GLN A 184 19.53 3.07 -0.55
CA GLN A 184 19.15 2.74 0.82
C GLN A 184 17.63 2.66 0.98
N ARG A 185 16.88 3.63 0.45
CA ARG A 185 15.40 3.58 0.50
C ARG A 185 14.81 2.40 -0.26
N ILE A 186 15.36 2.09 -1.44
CA ILE A 186 14.95 0.90 -2.21
C ILE A 186 15.23 -0.36 -1.39
N HIS A 187 16.39 -0.43 -0.71
CA HIS A 187 16.74 -1.55 0.15
C HIS A 187 15.81 -1.69 1.35
N GLN A 188 15.52 -0.61 2.07
CA GLN A 188 14.59 -0.63 3.22
C GLN A 188 13.17 -1.04 2.80
N THR A 189 12.73 -0.59 1.62
CA THR A 189 11.43 -0.99 1.07
C THR A 189 11.43 -2.47 0.67
N TYR A 190 12.57 -3.00 0.21
CA TYR A 190 12.73 -4.44 -0.09
C TYR A 190 12.66 -5.28 1.19
N GLU A 191 13.41 -4.91 2.22
CA GLU A 191 13.39 -5.60 3.51
C GLU A 191 11.99 -5.59 4.11
N GLN A 192 11.29 -4.45 4.06
CA GLN A 192 9.91 -4.40 4.50
C GLN A 192 9.02 -5.32 3.67
N ALA A 193 9.16 -5.38 2.34
CA ALA A 193 8.34 -6.26 1.52
C ALA A 193 8.51 -7.74 1.88
N LEU A 194 9.72 -8.18 2.24
CA LEU A 194 9.97 -9.54 2.75
C LEU A 194 9.30 -9.76 4.12
N ILE A 195 9.36 -8.77 5.01
CA ILE A 195 8.66 -8.85 6.30
C ILE A 195 7.14 -8.92 6.09
N LEU A 196 6.59 -8.15 5.16
CA LEU A 196 5.15 -8.20 4.86
C LEU A 196 4.75 -9.57 4.31
N GLU A 197 5.57 -10.15 3.43
CA GLU A 197 5.36 -11.50 2.90
C GLU A 197 5.26 -12.53 4.03
N GLU A 198 6.22 -12.51 4.96
CA GLU A 198 6.25 -13.40 6.10
C GLU A 198 5.06 -13.16 7.05
N GLN A 199 4.78 -11.90 7.42
CA GLN A 199 3.70 -11.58 8.36
C GLN A 199 2.32 -11.94 7.80
N LEU A 200 2.06 -11.62 6.52
CA LEU A 200 0.81 -11.98 5.85
C LEU A 200 0.71 -13.50 5.65
N GLY A 201 1.80 -14.14 5.23
CA GLY A 201 1.84 -15.60 5.03
C GLY A 201 1.61 -16.37 6.31
N ASN A 202 2.26 -15.98 7.41
CA ASN A 202 2.08 -16.58 8.73
C ASN A 202 0.65 -16.39 9.26
N LEU A 203 0.05 -15.21 9.06
CA LEU A 203 -1.32 -14.93 9.49
C LEU A 203 -2.34 -15.80 8.76
N ILE A 204 -2.14 -16.03 7.46
CA ILE A 204 -3.07 -16.77 6.60
C ILE A 204 -2.77 -18.29 6.59
N GLY A 205 -1.56 -18.68 6.98
CA GLY A 205 -1.09 -20.08 6.93
C GLY A 205 -0.68 -20.54 5.52
N VAL A 206 -0.21 -19.62 4.66
CA VAL A 206 0.17 -19.88 3.27
C VAL A 206 1.54 -19.26 2.96
N ASP A 207 2.38 -19.96 2.20
CA ASP A 207 3.60 -19.38 1.64
C ASP A 207 3.27 -18.48 0.43
N LEU A 208 3.22 -17.17 0.65
CA LEU A 208 2.90 -16.19 -0.39
C LEU A 208 3.99 -16.07 -1.47
N ASN A 209 5.24 -16.48 -1.18
CA ASN A 209 6.30 -16.48 -2.18
C ASN A 209 6.10 -17.59 -3.21
N ALA A 210 5.64 -18.76 -2.77
CA ALA A 210 5.30 -19.89 -3.64
C ALA A 210 4.08 -19.60 -4.56
N CYS A 211 3.21 -18.68 -4.14
CA CYS A 211 2.05 -18.26 -4.92
C CYS A 211 2.46 -17.54 -6.21
N SER A 212 2.09 -18.09 -7.37
CA SER A 212 2.37 -17.47 -8.66
C SER A 212 1.40 -16.31 -8.99
N PHE A 213 0.21 -16.28 -8.39
CA PHE A 213 -0.88 -15.30 -8.60
C PHE A 213 -1.35 -15.12 -10.06
N ASP A 214 -0.79 -15.89 -11.00
CA ASP A 214 -0.97 -15.77 -12.45
C ASP A 214 -2.07 -16.69 -13.01
N SER A 215 -2.56 -17.64 -12.21
CA SER A 215 -3.38 -18.74 -12.73
C SER A 215 -4.50 -19.23 -11.79
N GLY A 216 -4.84 -18.47 -10.74
CA GLY A 216 -5.92 -18.87 -9.80
C GLY A 216 -5.64 -20.19 -9.06
N ARG A 217 -4.40 -20.69 -9.09
CA ARG A 217 -3.92 -21.79 -8.26
C ARG A 217 -2.64 -21.38 -7.55
N LEU A 218 -2.57 -21.76 -6.28
CA LEU A 218 -1.35 -21.86 -5.51
C LEU A 218 -0.47 -22.92 -6.19
N VAL A 219 0.77 -22.59 -6.54
CA VAL A 219 1.80 -23.58 -6.87
C VAL A 219 2.61 -23.85 -5.61
#